data_AF-A0A351YB55-F1
#
_entry.id   AF-A0A351YB55-F1
#
_cell.length_a   1.000
_cell.length_b   1.000
_cell.length_c   1.000
_cell.angle_alpha   90.00
_cell.angle_beta   90.00
_cell.angle_gamma   90.00
#
_symmetry.space_group_name_H-M   'P 1'
#
loop_
_entity.id
_entity.type
_entity.pdbx_description
1 polymer ?
#
loop_
_entity_poly.entity_id
_entity_poly.type
_entity_poly.pdbx_seq_one_letter_code
_entity_poly.pdbx_strand_id
1 'polypeptide(L)'
;QIPTGNSRDSISINGIMFGYIYSYDQIKKALGAPTQIYTWEATDFGQGHEFRYENDLTIRMNDDPRENDPGIIEFILKSPKYTISFEGTELKVGDSFEKIKKMPGYTSREMRYDGFYSIIFNNNMHDHSLQIL
;
A
#
# COMPACT_ATOMS: atom_id res chain seq x y z
N GLN A 1 15.50 1.73 6.08
CA GLN A 1 14.61 0.77 5.39
C GLN A 1 15.01 -0.60 5.89
N ILE A 2 14.04 -1.32 6.45
CA ILE A 2 14.23 -2.67 6.98
C ILE A 2 13.22 -3.57 6.24
N PRO A 3 13.66 -4.63 5.53
CA PRO A 3 12.75 -5.61 4.96
C PRO A 3 12.07 -6.42 6.06
N THR A 4 10.85 -6.88 5.80
CA THR A 4 10.08 -7.75 6.69
C THR A 4 9.64 -9.01 5.94
N GLY A 5 8.98 -9.96 6.63
CA GLY A 5 8.35 -11.10 5.95
C GLY A 5 7.30 -10.71 4.90
N ASN A 6 6.75 -9.49 5.00
CA ASN A 6 5.73 -8.95 4.11
C ASN A 6 6.29 -8.08 2.98
N SER A 7 7.61 -7.88 2.90
CA SER A 7 8.24 -7.04 1.87
C SER A 7 7.88 -7.49 0.44
N ARG A 8 7.48 -6.52 -0.40
CA ARG A 8 7.15 -6.74 -1.82
C ARG A 8 7.73 -5.61 -2.67
N ASP A 9 8.77 -5.93 -3.42
CA ASP A 9 9.47 -4.96 -4.27
C ASP A 9 8.65 -4.56 -5.50
N SER A 10 7.66 -5.38 -5.87
CA SER A 10 6.75 -5.14 -6.98
C SER A 10 5.65 -4.13 -6.68
N ILE A 11 5.53 -3.65 -5.43
CA ILE A 11 4.49 -2.71 -5.00
C ILE A 11 5.16 -1.49 -4.35
N SER A 12 5.07 -0.32 -4.98
CA SER A 12 5.71 0.89 -4.43
C SER A 12 5.05 2.20 -4.84
N ILE A 13 5.34 3.26 -4.08
CA ILE A 13 4.99 4.65 -4.37
C ILE A 13 6.21 5.54 -4.15
N ASN A 14 6.68 6.25 -5.17
CA ASN A 14 7.92 7.07 -5.11
C ASN A 14 9.13 6.34 -4.47
N GLY A 15 9.29 5.04 -4.73
CA GLY A 15 10.38 4.23 -4.18
C GLY A 15 10.17 3.74 -2.74
N ILE A 16 9.05 4.07 -2.10
CA ILE A 16 8.61 3.47 -0.84
C ILE A 16 7.89 2.16 -1.17
N MET A 17 8.53 1.04 -0.85
CA MET A 17 8.06 -0.31 -1.11
C MET A 17 7.12 -0.84 -0.02
N PHE A 18 6.13 -1.64 -0.42
CA PHE A 18 5.17 -2.29 0.48
C PHE A 18 5.84 -3.32 1.39
N GLY A 19 5.37 -3.44 2.64
CA GLY A 19 5.88 -4.39 3.62
C GLY A 19 7.25 -4.04 4.21
N TYR A 20 7.88 -2.93 3.82
CA TYR A 20 9.13 -2.46 4.44
C TYR A 20 8.84 -1.49 5.58
N ILE A 21 9.74 -1.47 6.58
CA ILE A 21 9.74 -0.46 7.64
C ILE A 21 10.66 0.69 7.24
N TYR A 22 10.15 1.93 7.33
CA TYR A 22 10.88 3.16 7.04
C TYR A 22 10.89 4.08 8.24
N SER A 23 11.97 4.83 8.43
CA SER A 23 11.92 5.96 9.36
C SER A 23 11.07 7.10 8.77
N TYR A 24 10.57 7.97 9.65
CA TYR A 24 9.85 9.17 9.24
C TYR A 24 10.65 10.02 8.22
N ASP A 25 11.95 10.18 8.43
CA ASP A 25 12.80 10.96 7.51
C ASP A 25 12.90 10.32 6.11
N GLN A 26 12.87 8.99 6.02
CA GLN A 26 12.86 8.30 4.73
C GLN A 26 11.53 8.51 4.00
N ILE A 27 10.41 8.40 4.72
CA ILE A 27 9.08 8.70 4.17
C ILE A 27 9.00 10.15 3.71
N LYS A 28 9.44 11.08 4.56
CA LYS A 28 9.47 12.52 4.28
C LYS A 28 10.32 12.86 3.06
N LYS A 29 11.48 12.20 2.91
CA LYS A 29 12.37 12.39 1.76
C LYS A 29 11.72 11.93 0.44
N ALA A 30 10.93 10.87 0.46
CA ALA A 30 10.32 10.31 -0.75
C ALA A 30 9.02 11.03 -1.17
N LEU A 31 8.23 11.50 -0.20
CA LEU A 31 6.86 11.98 -0.44
C LEU A 31 6.62 13.41 0.02
N GLY A 32 7.60 14.07 0.62
CA GLY A 32 7.44 15.34 1.31
C GLY A 32 6.93 15.16 2.74
N ALA A 33 6.74 16.26 3.48
CA ALA A 33 6.21 16.17 4.83
C ALA A 33 4.72 15.80 4.80
N PRO A 34 4.27 14.78 5.56
CA PRO A 34 2.85 14.50 5.71
C PRO A 34 2.17 15.65 6.46
N THR A 35 0.91 15.89 6.13
CA THR A 35 0.08 16.90 6.81
C THR A 35 -0.33 16.47 8.21
N GLN A 36 -0.46 15.16 8.45
CA GLN A 36 -0.80 14.60 9.76
C GLN A 36 -0.09 13.25 9.95
N ILE A 37 0.24 12.95 11.20
CA ILE A 37 0.79 11.66 11.63
C ILE A 37 -0.03 11.21 12.82
N TYR A 38 -0.54 9.98 12.76
CA TYR A 38 -1.17 9.31 13.89
C TYR A 38 -0.35 8.09 14.27
N THR A 39 -0.34 7.78 15.56
CA THR A 39 0.33 6.61 16.12
C THR A 39 -0.65 5.82 16.98
N TRP A 40 -0.54 4.49 16.96
CA TRP A 40 -1.30 3.61 17.85
C TRP A 40 -0.41 2.45 18.32
N GLU A 41 -0.82 1.81 19.42
CA GLU A 41 -0.20 0.56 19.84
C GLU A 41 -0.55 -0.53 18.83
N ALA A 42 0.47 -1.15 18.23
CA ALA A 42 0.27 -2.30 17.37
C ALA A 42 -0.24 -3.49 18.20
N THR A 43 -0.76 -4.51 17.52
CA THR A 43 -1.47 -5.64 18.14
C THR A 43 -0.60 -6.38 19.15
N ASP A 44 0.60 -6.77 18.75
CA ASP A 44 1.52 -7.62 19.51
C ASP A 44 2.85 -6.92 19.83
N PHE A 45 3.42 -6.16 18.88
CA PHE A 45 4.75 -5.54 19.04
C PHE A 45 4.88 -4.16 18.37
N GLY A 46 5.54 -3.24 19.06
CA GLY A 46 5.89 -1.92 18.50
C GLY A 46 4.71 -0.96 18.41
N GLN A 47 4.70 -0.13 17.37
CA GLN A 47 3.69 0.88 17.10
C GLN A 47 3.25 0.85 15.64
N GLY A 48 1.99 1.16 15.43
CA GLY A 48 1.47 1.50 14.11
C GLY A 48 1.52 3.01 13.87
N HIS A 49 1.75 3.38 12.61
CA HIS A 49 1.90 4.75 12.14
C HIS A 49 1.01 4.99 10.93
N GLU A 50 0.30 6.11 10.89
CA GLU A 50 -0.51 6.55 9.75
C GLU A 50 -0.03 7.93 9.30
N PHE A 51 0.55 7.99 8.10
CA PHE A 51 1.02 9.22 7.47
C PHE A 51 -0.02 9.69 6.46
N ARG A 52 -0.62 10.86 6.68
CA ARG A 52 -1.60 11.45 5.76
C ARG A 52 -1.00 12.60 4.97
N TYR A 53 -1.26 12.61 3.67
CA TYR A 53 -0.91 13.67 2.73
C TYR A 53 -2.20 14.29 2.20
N GLU A 54 -2.69 15.31 2.89
CA GLU A 54 -3.98 15.96 2.61
C GLU A 54 -5.10 14.89 2.52
N ASN A 55 -5.93 14.97 1.48
CA ASN A 55 -6.95 13.97 1.15
C ASN A 55 -6.52 13.10 -0.04
N ASP A 56 -5.23 13.05 -0.37
CA ASP A 56 -4.73 12.39 -1.59
C ASP A 56 -4.17 10.98 -1.31
N LEU A 57 -3.39 10.84 -0.24
CA LEU A 57 -2.68 9.61 0.11
C LEU A 57 -2.64 9.39 1.62
N THR A 58 -2.90 8.15 2.04
CA THR A 58 -2.59 7.64 3.38
C THR A 58 -1.67 6.44 3.28
N ILE A 59 -0.65 6.39 4.14
CA ILE A 59 0.26 5.24 4.30
C ILE A 59 0.12 4.73 5.73
N ARG A 60 -0.11 3.43 5.91
CA ARG A 60 -0.08 2.79 7.22
C ARG A 60 1.09 1.81 7.34
N MET A 61 1.76 1.83 8.48
CA MET A 61 2.95 1.03 8.72
C MET A 61 3.04 0.57 10.18
N ASN A 62 3.36 -0.70 10.41
CA ASN A 62 3.80 -1.19 11.73
C ASN A 62 5.33 -1.21 11.78
N ASP A 63 5.92 -0.68 12.86
CA ASP A 63 7.35 -0.38 12.91
C ASP A 63 8.25 -1.47 13.53
N ASP A 64 7.67 -2.59 13.96
CA ASP A 64 8.41 -3.72 14.53
C ASP A 64 8.34 -4.94 13.61
N PRO A 65 9.49 -5.55 13.24
CA PRO A 65 9.51 -6.72 12.36
C PRO A 65 8.91 -7.99 12.99
N ARG A 66 8.65 -8.02 14.30
CA ARG A 66 8.06 -9.15 15.02
C ARG A 66 6.53 -9.14 14.98
N GLU A 67 5.92 -8.06 14.48
CA GLU A 67 4.48 -8.07 14.29
C GLU A 67 4.02 -9.15 13.32
N ASN A 68 2.74 -9.51 13.40
CA ASN A 68 2.08 -10.38 12.43
C ASN A 68 2.04 -9.71 11.04
N ASP A 69 1.79 -8.39 11.01
CA ASP A 69 1.76 -7.58 9.79
C ASP A 69 2.79 -6.43 9.84
N PRO A 70 4.10 -6.71 9.75
CA PRO A 70 5.15 -5.70 9.90
C PRO A 70 5.36 -4.88 8.61
N GLY A 71 5.89 -3.67 8.76
CA GLY A 71 6.18 -2.77 7.64
C GLY A 71 4.94 -2.05 7.12
N ILE A 72 5.01 -1.49 5.92
CA ILE A 72 3.87 -0.82 5.29
C ILE A 72 2.79 -1.86 4.96
N ILE A 73 1.61 -1.68 5.55
CA ILE A 73 0.48 -2.59 5.42
C ILE A 73 -0.59 -2.06 4.46
N GLU A 74 -0.66 -0.73 4.26
CA GLU A 74 -1.65 -0.13 3.37
C GLU A 74 -1.12 1.12 2.66
N PHE A 75 -1.43 1.21 1.36
CA PHE A 75 -1.41 2.45 0.59
C PHE A 75 -2.85 2.77 0.19
N ILE A 76 -3.37 3.92 0.62
CA ILE A 76 -4.73 4.36 0.31
C ILE A 76 -4.64 5.62 -0.55
N LEU A 77 -4.89 5.48 -1.85
CA LEU A 77 -4.91 6.60 -2.80
C LEU A 77 -6.35 7.06 -2.98
N LYS A 78 -6.58 8.36 -2.83
CA LYS A 78 -7.91 9.00 -2.95
C LYS A 78 -7.99 10.02 -4.08
N SER A 79 -6.85 10.33 -4.71
CA SER A 79 -6.78 11.24 -5.84
C SER A 79 -5.74 10.77 -6.88
N PRO A 80 -5.77 11.30 -8.12
CA PRO A 80 -4.83 10.92 -9.17
C PRO A 80 -3.43 11.54 -9.01
N LYS A 81 -3.15 12.24 -7.90
CA LYS A 81 -1.88 12.93 -7.65
C LYS A 81 -0.70 11.97 -7.48
N TYR A 82 -0.98 10.77 -6.99
CA TYR A 82 0.02 9.74 -6.75
C TYR A 82 -0.19 8.56 -7.70
N THR A 83 0.92 7.93 -8.07
CA THR A 83 0.96 6.71 -8.87
C THR A 83 1.56 5.60 -8.03
N ILE A 84 0.89 4.45 -7.97
CA ILE A 84 1.42 3.22 -7.39
C ILE A 84 1.97 2.35 -8.51
N SER A 85 3.20 1.88 -8.38
CA SER A 85 3.75 0.83 -9.22
C SER A 85 3.33 -0.50 -8.63
N PHE A 86 2.63 -1.33 -9.40
CA PHE A 86 2.17 -2.65 -8.98
C PHE A 86 2.47 -3.66 -10.09
N GLU A 87 3.35 -4.63 -9.80
CA GLU A 87 3.79 -5.67 -10.76
C GLU A 87 4.27 -5.06 -12.09
N GLY A 88 5.02 -3.97 -12.00
CA GLY A 88 5.54 -3.23 -13.16
C GLY A 88 4.50 -2.40 -13.93
N THR A 89 3.26 -2.35 -13.45
CA THR A 89 2.20 -1.50 -14.01
C THR A 89 1.99 -0.27 -13.12
N GLU A 90 2.07 0.91 -13.72
CA GLU A 90 1.77 2.17 -13.04
C GLU A 90 0.25 2.39 -12.97
N LEU A 91 -0.30 2.54 -11.77
CA LEU A 91 -1.72 2.73 -11.49
C LEU A 91 -1.96 4.05 -10.74
N LYS A 92 -3.08 4.72 -11.04
CA LYS A 92 -3.56 5.89 -10.31
C LYS A 92 -5.08 5.89 -10.19
N VAL A 93 -5.62 6.69 -9.27
CA VAL A 93 -7.07 6.88 -9.14
C VAL A 93 -7.65 7.39 -10.45
N GLY A 94 -8.75 6.76 -10.89
CA GLY A 94 -9.42 7.06 -12.16
C GLY A 94 -8.93 6.24 -13.35
N ASP A 95 -7.90 5.40 -13.20
CA ASP A 95 -7.57 4.41 -14.23
C ASP A 95 -8.75 3.46 -14.48
N SER A 96 -8.96 3.08 -15.74
CA SER A 96 -10.08 2.23 -16.11
C SER A 96 -9.90 0.81 -15.58
N PHE A 97 -10.99 0.17 -15.19
CA PHE A 97 -10.95 -1.24 -14.78
C PHE A 97 -10.45 -2.17 -15.91
N GLU A 98 -10.65 -1.79 -17.18
CA GLU A 98 -10.11 -2.52 -18.34
C GLU A 98 -8.57 -2.50 -18.40
N LYS A 99 -7.92 -1.46 -17.86
CA LYS A 99 -6.46 -1.44 -17.70
C LYS A 99 -6.02 -2.50 -16.70
N ILE A 100 -6.74 -2.59 -15.57
CA ILE A 100 -6.44 -3.53 -14.49
C ILE A 100 -6.65 -4.98 -14.93
N LYS A 101 -7.74 -5.28 -15.65
CA LYS A 101 -8.01 -6.63 -16.18
C LYS A 101 -6.90 -7.19 -17.08
N LYS A 102 -6.12 -6.31 -17.72
CA LYS A 102 -5.04 -6.69 -18.63
C LYS A 102 -3.70 -6.91 -17.91
N MET A 103 -3.64 -6.63 -16.61
CA MET A 103 -2.43 -6.82 -15.83
C MET A 103 -2.16 -8.33 -15.63
N PRO A 104 -0.88 -8.76 -15.69
CA PRO A 104 -0.50 -10.13 -15.38
C PRO A 104 -1.00 -10.56 -13.99
N GLY A 105 -1.50 -11.79 -13.87
CA GLY A 105 -1.99 -12.34 -12.60
C GLY A 105 -3.42 -11.99 -12.24
N TYR A 106 -4.08 -11.07 -12.97
CA TYR A 106 -5.49 -10.76 -12.73
C TYR A 106 -6.33 -12.04 -12.80
N THR A 107 -7.07 -12.30 -11.72
CA THR A 107 -7.91 -13.50 -11.60
C THR A 107 -9.38 -13.12 -11.56
N SER A 108 -9.77 -12.33 -10.56
CA SER A 108 -11.18 -11.99 -10.34
C SER A 108 -11.34 -10.59 -9.75
N ARG A 109 -12.57 -10.07 -9.83
CA ARG A 109 -13.03 -8.89 -9.09
C ARG A 109 -14.20 -9.31 -8.22
N GLU A 110 -14.03 -9.18 -6.91
CA GLU A 110 -15.04 -9.51 -5.91
C GLU A 110 -15.62 -8.23 -5.34
N MET A 111 -16.93 -8.07 -5.42
CA MET A 111 -17.63 -7.00 -4.72
C MET A 111 -17.53 -7.24 -3.22
N ARG A 112 -17.08 -6.23 -2.48
CA ARG A 112 -17.04 -6.17 -1.02
C ARG A 112 -18.18 -5.28 -0.53
N TYR A 113 -18.05 -4.74 0.67
CA TYR A 113 -19.02 -3.83 1.27
C TYR A 113 -18.94 -2.42 0.64
N ASP A 114 -20.03 -1.65 0.73
CA ASP A 114 -20.09 -0.22 0.37
C ASP A 114 -19.55 0.15 -1.02
N GLY A 115 -19.73 -0.73 -2.00
CA GLY A 115 -19.29 -0.48 -3.38
C GLY A 115 -17.79 -0.71 -3.62
N PHE A 116 -17.03 -1.11 -2.59
CA PHE A 116 -15.64 -1.51 -2.76
C PHE A 116 -15.55 -2.81 -3.56
N TYR A 117 -14.54 -2.90 -4.42
CA TYR A 117 -14.17 -4.13 -5.11
C TYR A 117 -12.76 -4.53 -4.72
N SER A 118 -12.59 -5.80 -4.36
CA SER A 118 -11.28 -6.43 -4.22
C SER A 118 -10.92 -7.07 -5.56
N ILE A 119 -9.81 -6.64 -6.14
CA ILE A 119 -9.24 -7.21 -7.34
C ILE A 119 -8.16 -8.19 -6.89
N ILE A 120 -8.37 -9.46 -7.22
CA ILE A 120 -7.49 -10.54 -6.81
C ILE A 120 -6.49 -10.83 -7.93
N PHE A 121 -5.21 -10.79 -7.56
CA PHE A 121 -4.11 -11.22 -8.40
C PHE A 121 -3.53 -12.50 -7.81
N ASN A 122 -3.51 -13.58 -8.59
CA ASN A 122 -2.90 -14.84 -8.21
C ASN A 122 -1.74 -15.14 -9.16
N ASN A 123 -0.53 -15.11 -8.62
CA ASN A 123 0.69 -15.48 -9.34
C ASN A 123 1.33 -16.77 -8.80
N ASN A 124 0.53 -17.70 -8.25
CA ASN A 124 0.94 -19.00 -7.70
C ASN A 124 1.97 -18.95 -6.55
N MET A 125 2.32 -17.77 -6.01
CA MET A 125 3.24 -17.63 -4.87
C MET A 125 2.78 -16.65 -3.79
N HIS A 126 1.93 -15.65 -4.11
CA HIS A 126 1.41 -14.66 -3.16
C HIS A 126 -0.01 -14.22 -3.56
N ASP A 127 -0.90 -14.09 -2.58
CA ASP A 127 -2.23 -13.48 -2.75
C ASP A 127 -2.08 -11.96 -2.62
N HIS A 128 -2.15 -11.24 -3.74
CA HIS A 128 -2.21 -9.79 -3.73
C HIS A 128 -3.63 -9.33 -4.02
N SER A 129 -4.11 -8.36 -3.25
CA SER A 129 -5.37 -7.69 -3.57
C SER A 129 -5.19 -6.19 -3.69
N LEU A 130 -5.72 -5.62 -4.78
CA LEU A 130 -5.94 -4.19 -4.92
C LEU A 130 -7.39 -3.92 -4.54
N GLN A 131 -7.64 -3.01 -3.60
CA GLN A 131 -8.99 -2.56 -3.31
C GLN A 131 -9.26 -1.26 -4.06
N ILE A 132 -10.36 -1.23 -4.82
CA ILE A 132 -10.80 -0.06 -5.57
C ILE A 132 -12.21 0.32 -5.13
N LEU A 133 -12.48 1.62 -5.03
CA LEU A 133 -13.82 2.20 -4.89
C LEU A 133 -14.33 2.63 -6.27
#